data_AF-A0AB73HXW6-F1
#
_entry.id   AF-A0AB73HXW6-F1
#
_cell.length_a   1.000
_cell.length_b   1.000
_cell.length_c   1.000
_cell.angle_alpha   90.00
_cell.angle_beta   90.00
_cell.angle_gamma   90.00
#
_symmetry.space_group_name_H-M   'P 1'
#
loop_
_entity.id
_entity.type
_entity.pdbx_description
1 polymer ?
#
loop_
_entity_poly.entity_id
_entity_poly.type
_entity_poly.pdbx_seq_one_letter_code
_entity_poly.pdbx_strand_id
1 'polypeptide(L)'
;MNTIATHNHQPWNKGKIVGQKAPLRLRDIWAIRVRLQIAERTRDLALFDLAIDSRLRACNLTKLRVRDVVHGEHVSSRAIVMQQKTHRPVQFEITEQTRTALETWIHKAQLRSEDCLFPSRLHASDHLSTRQYAHIVKAWVHVIGLDPAMYGTHTMRRTKASLIYRRTKNLRAVQLLLGHTKLESTVRYLGIEVDDALEMAEQTEV
;
A
#
# COMPACT_ATOMS: atom_id res chain seq x y z
N MET A 1 25.63 24.27 43.10
CA MET A 1 24.60 23.30 42.66
C MET A 1 24.15 23.71 41.26
N ASN A 2 24.66 23.06 40.22
CA ASN A 2 24.29 23.38 38.83
C ASN A 2 23.10 22.50 38.43
N THR A 3 21.93 23.13 38.31
CA THR A 3 20.70 22.49 37.80
C THR A 3 20.84 22.36 36.28
N ILE A 4 21.10 21.14 35.81
CA ILE A 4 21.09 20.80 34.38
C ILE A 4 19.62 20.85 33.91
N ALA A 5 19.28 21.88 33.12
CA ALA A 5 17.98 21.97 32.48
C ALA A 5 17.84 20.83 31.47
N THR A 6 16.94 19.88 31.76
CA THR A 6 16.58 18.80 30.85
C THR A 6 15.69 19.37 29.76
N HIS A 7 16.26 19.69 28.59
CA HIS A 7 15.48 20.00 27.41
C HIS A 7 14.71 18.76 26.96
N ASN A 8 13.44 18.70 27.36
CA ASN A 8 12.52 17.65 26.97
C ASN A 8 12.16 17.84 25.49
N HIS A 9 12.94 17.22 24.60
CA HIS A 9 12.80 17.37 23.16
C HIS A 9 11.49 16.71 22.70
N GLN A 10 10.39 17.46 22.72
CA GLN A 10 9.13 16.96 22.20
C GLN A 10 9.16 16.99 20.68
N PRO A 11 8.86 15.86 20.00
CA PRO A 11 8.81 15.84 18.56
C PRO A 11 7.67 16.75 18.07
N TRP A 12 7.92 17.52 17.01
CA TRP A 12 7.03 18.56 16.45
C TRP A 12 5.61 18.06 16.08
N ASN A 13 5.43 16.75 16.01
CA ASN A 13 4.19 16.05 15.66
C ASN A 13 3.46 15.44 16.87
N LYS A 14 3.93 15.67 18.11
CA LYS A 14 3.25 15.14 19.31
C LYS A 14 1.82 15.69 19.39
N GLY A 15 0.84 14.81 19.49
CA GLY A 15 -0.59 15.15 19.56
C GLY A 15 -1.24 15.54 18.23
N LYS A 16 -0.48 15.77 17.16
CA LYS A 16 -1.01 16.10 15.83
C LYS A 16 -1.24 14.82 15.00
N ILE A 17 -2.39 14.69 14.33
CA ILE A 17 -2.60 13.67 13.29
C ILE A 17 -1.87 14.14 12.02
N VAL A 18 -0.54 14.08 12.04
CA VAL A 18 0.27 14.45 10.87
C VAL A 18 0.49 13.23 9.98
N GLY A 19 0.28 13.37 8.67
CA GLY A 19 0.77 12.40 7.68
C GLY A 19 -0.17 11.26 7.32
N GLN A 20 -1.47 11.34 7.63
CA GLN A 20 -2.44 10.38 7.09
C GLN A 20 -2.63 10.64 5.58
N LYS A 21 -1.87 9.92 4.74
CA LYS A 21 -2.03 10.02 3.27
C LYS A 21 -3.40 9.52 2.85
N ALA A 22 -4.16 10.29 2.08
CA ALA A 22 -5.53 9.93 1.69
C ALA A 22 -5.55 8.61 0.88
N PRO A 23 -6.55 7.73 1.05
CA PRO A 23 -6.76 6.58 0.16
C PRO A 23 -7.26 7.05 -1.22
N LEU A 24 -7.02 6.25 -2.26
CA LEU A 24 -7.61 6.51 -3.58
C LEU A 24 -9.10 6.14 -3.59
N ARG A 25 -9.90 6.86 -4.38
CA ARG A 25 -11.26 6.46 -4.75
C ARG A 25 -11.20 5.51 -5.95
N LEU A 26 -12.29 4.79 -6.20
CA LEU A 26 -12.38 3.86 -7.36
C LEU A 26 -12.07 4.56 -8.68
N ARG A 27 -12.60 5.78 -8.88
CA ARG A 27 -12.31 6.60 -10.06
C ARG A 27 -10.84 6.97 -10.20
N ASP A 28 -10.16 7.23 -9.09
CA ASP A 28 -8.74 7.59 -9.09
C ASP A 28 -7.88 6.34 -9.44
N ILE A 29 -8.25 5.16 -8.92
CA ILE A 29 -7.61 3.88 -9.26
C ILE A 29 -7.74 3.61 -10.77
N TRP A 30 -8.94 3.73 -11.30
CA TRP A 30 -9.20 3.52 -12.73
C TRP A 30 -8.43 4.53 -13.59
N ALA A 31 -8.46 5.81 -13.23
CA ALA A 31 -7.76 6.86 -13.94
C ALA A 31 -6.24 6.65 -14.01
N ILE A 32 -5.62 6.17 -12.92
CA ILE A 32 -4.19 5.82 -12.89
C ILE A 32 -3.91 4.60 -13.78
N ARG A 33 -4.69 3.53 -13.64
CA ARG A 33 -4.52 2.30 -14.47
C ARG A 33 -4.56 2.59 -15.95
N VAL A 34 -5.59 3.31 -16.40
CA VAL A 34 -5.77 3.65 -17.82
C VAL A 34 -4.57 4.44 -18.34
N ARG A 35 -4.08 5.44 -17.59
CA ARG A 35 -2.88 6.20 -17.98
C ARG A 35 -1.62 5.33 -18.06
N LEU A 36 -1.44 4.40 -17.11
CA LEU A 36 -0.30 3.48 -17.13
C LEU A 36 -0.36 2.49 -18.29
N GLN A 37 -1.57 2.02 -18.65
CA GLN A 37 -1.82 1.14 -19.79
C GLN A 37 -1.55 1.85 -21.11
N ILE A 38 -2.13 3.05 -21.32
CA ILE A 38 -1.93 3.86 -22.54
C ILE A 38 -0.45 4.21 -22.74
N ALA A 39 0.28 4.50 -21.66
CA ALA A 39 1.70 4.82 -21.71
C ALA A 39 2.61 3.57 -21.72
N GLU A 40 2.05 2.36 -21.81
CA GLU A 40 2.75 1.07 -21.80
C GLU A 40 3.75 0.91 -20.64
N ARG A 41 3.43 1.50 -19.48
CA ARG A 41 4.25 1.47 -18.27
C ARG A 41 4.04 0.15 -17.52
N THR A 42 4.38 -0.97 -18.13
CA THR A 42 4.10 -2.34 -17.63
C THR A 42 4.58 -2.58 -16.20
N ARG A 43 5.83 -2.20 -15.88
CA ARG A 43 6.37 -2.31 -14.52
C ARG A 43 5.54 -1.55 -13.50
N ASP A 44 5.18 -0.31 -13.84
CA ASP A 44 4.51 0.59 -12.93
C ASP A 44 3.04 0.15 -12.74
N LEU A 45 2.39 -0.38 -13.78
CA LEU A 45 1.07 -1.00 -13.69
C LEU A 45 1.10 -2.21 -12.74
N ALA A 46 2.04 -3.13 -12.93
CA ALA A 46 2.20 -4.30 -12.07
C ALA A 46 2.50 -3.91 -10.61
N LEU A 47 3.36 -2.90 -10.41
CA LEU A 47 3.68 -2.36 -9.09
C LEU A 47 2.46 -1.69 -8.43
N PHE A 48 1.70 -0.90 -9.18
CA PHE A 48 0.51 -0.20 -8.70
C PHE A 48 -0.56 -1.19 -8.24
N ASP A 49 -0.88 -2.16 -9.09
CA ASP A 49 -1.92 -3.16 -8.82
C ASP A 49 -1.55 -4.06 -7.63
N LEU A 50 -0.30 -4.55 -7.58
CA LEU A 50 0.17 -5.35 -6.46
C LEU A 50 0.25 -4.53 -5.15
N ALA A 51 0.60 -3.24 -5.21
CA ALA A 51 0.63 -2.39 -4.03
C ALA A 51 -0.76 -2.23 -3.39
N ILE A 52 -1.82 -2.12 -4.21
CA ILE A 52 -3.21 -2.02 -3.74
C ILE A 52 -3.70 -3.36 -3.19
N ASP A 53 -3.43 -4.46 -3.88
CA ASP A 53 -3.89 -5.79 -3.48
C ASP A 53 -3.22 -6.29 -2.21
N SER A 54 -1.89 -6.20 -2.17
CA SER A 54 -1.08 -6.71 -1.07
C SER A 54 -1.20 -5.87 0.20
N ARG A 55 -1.52 -4.57 0.05
CA ARG A 55 -1.51 -3.59 1.15
C ARG A 55 -0.22 -3.66 1.96
N LEU A 56 0.91 -4.01 1.34
CA LEU A 56 2.17 -4.10 2.06
C LEU A 56 2.74 -2.70 2.36
N ARG A 57 3.59 -2.62 3.39
CA ARG A 57 4.42 -1.43 3.59
C ARG A 57 5.43 -1.34 2.45
N ALA A 58 5.82 -0.13 2.08
CA ALA A 58 6.81 0.12 1.02
C ALA A 58 8.05 -0.78 1.14
N CYS A 59 8.64 -0.88 2.34
CA CYS A 59 9.85 -1.67 2.56
C CYS A 59 9.68 -3.19 2.38
N ASN A 60 8.45 -3.71 2.55
CA ASN A 60 8.15 -5.11 2.26
C ASN A 60 7.87 -5.29 0.76
N LEU A 61 7.03 -4.42 0.18
CA LEU A 61 6.66 -4.48 -1.24
C LEU A 61 7.88 -4.42 -2.16
N THR A 62 8.79 -3.49 -1.90
CA THR A 62 9.97 -3.29 -2.77
C THR A 62 10.99 -4.42 -2.69
N LYS A 63 10.88 -5.32 -1.70
CA LYS A 63 11.80 -6.44 -1.48
C LYS A 63 11.20 -7.79 -1.85
N LEU A 64 9.98 -7.81 -2.40
CA LEU A 64 9.40 -9.04 -2.93
C LEU A 64 10.27 -9.61 -4.04
N ARG A 65 10.39 -10.93 -4.07
CA ARG A 65 10.97 -11.70 -5.16
C ARG A 65 9.87 -12.35 -5.99
N VAL A 66 10.21 -12.79 -7.19
CA VAL A 66 9.26 -13.51 -8.06
C VAL A 66 8.67 -14.73 -7.36
N ARG A 67 9.51 -15.52 -6.66
CA ARG A 67 9.07 -16.70 -5.89
C ARG A 67 8.03 -16.42 -4.79
N ASP A 68 7.92 -15.16 -4.34
CA ASP A 68 6.96 -14.81 -3.29
C ASP A 68 5.53 -14.71 -3.84
N VAL A 69 5.38 -14.59 -5.16
CA VAL A 69 4.07 -14.42 -5.83
C VAL A 69 3.82 -15.40 -6.97
N VAL A 70 4.83 -16.14 -7.44
CA VAL A 70 4.73 -17.12 -8.52
C VAL A 70 4.92 -18.55 -7.99
N HIS A 71 4.09 -19.47 -8.45
CA HIS A 71 4.26 -20.90 -8.25
C HIS A 71 4.18 -21.61 -9.60
N GLY A 72 5.27 -22.29 -9.99
CA GLY A 72 5.41 -22.83 -11.34
C GLY A 72 5.51 -21.71 -12.38
N GLU A 73 4.65 -21.75 -13.39
CA GLU A 73 4.63 -20.77 -14.49
C GLU A 73 3.62 -19.63 -14.31
N HIS A 74 2.78 -19.68 -13.26
CA HIS A 74 1.66 -18.74 -13.08
C HIS A 74 1.79 -17.93 -11.80
N VAL A 75 1.28 -16.70 -11.83
CA VAL A 75 1.17 -15.89 -10.61
C VAL A 75 0.05 -16.46 -9.73
N SER A 76 0.37 -16.75 -8.48
CA SER A 76 -0.55 -17.33 -7.51
C SER A 76 -1.72 -16.41 -7.21
N SER A 77 -2.90 -16.98 -6.92
CA SER A 77 -4.07 -16.19 -6.53
C SER A 77 -3.98 -15.58 -5.13
N ARG A 78 -3.06 -16.10 -4.31
CA ARG A 78 -2.72 -15.58 -2.99
C ARG A 78 -1.21 -15.71 -2.79
N ALA A 79 -0.66 -14.80 -1.98
CA ALA A 79 0.72 -14.85 -1.54
C ALA A 79 0.81 -14.67 -0.02
N ILE A 80 1.87 -15.19 0.58
CA ILE A 80 2.18 -15.04 2.00
C ILE A 80 3.57 -14.44 2.12
N VAL A 81 3.67 -13.30 2.82
CA VAL A 81 4.91 -12.56 2.96
C VAL A 81 5.19 -12.27 4.43
N MET A 82 6.43 -12.51 4.87
CA MET A 82 6.86 -12.16 6.22
C MET A 82 7.06 -10.64 6.32
N GLN A 83 6.30 -9.97 7.19
CA GLN A 83 6.46 -8.53 7.38
C GLN A 83 7.73 -8.21 8.19
N GLN A 84 8.58 -7.30 7.69
CA GLN A 84 9.82 -6.89 8.38
C GLN A 84 9.57 -6.29 9.77
N LYS A 85 8.59 -5.40 9.91
CA LYS A 85 8.39 -4.65 11.18
C LYS A 85 7.88 -5.53 12.31
N THR A 86 7.03 -6.51 11.99
CA THR A 86 6.30 -7.28 13.00
C THR A 86 6.74 -8.74 13.04
N HIS A 87 7.56 -9.20 12.09
CA HIS A 87 7.93 -10.61 11.92
C HIS A 87 6.72 -11.56 11.93
N ARG A 88 5.63 -11.11 11.30
CA ARG A 88 4.40 -11.90 11.15
C ARG A 88 4.12 -12.16 9.68
N PRO A 89 3.69 -13.37 9.31
CA PRO A 89 3.20 -13.64 7.96
C PRO A 89 1.93 -12.83 7.73
N VAL A 90 1.84 -12.21 6.55
CA VAL A 90 0.59 -11.63 6.06
C VAL A 90 0.23 -12.32 4.75
N GLN A 91 -0.99 -12.83 4.69
CA GLN A 91 -1.56 -13.36 3.47
C GLN A 91 -2.40 -12.29 2.78
N PHE A 92 -2.31 -12.22 1.46
CA PHE A 92 -3.14 -11.33 0.65
C PHE A 92 -3.56 -11.99 -0.65
N GLU A 93 -4.75 -11.62 -1.12
CA GLU A 93 -5.20 -11.97 -2.46
C GLU A 93 -4.49 -11.14 -3.53
N ILE A 94 -4.19 -11.79 -4.67
CA ILE A 94 -3.73 -11.15 -5.90
C ILE A 94 -4.90 -11.28 -6.87
N THR A 95 -5.48 -10.18 -7.32
CA THR A 95 -6.62 -10.23 -8.25
C THR A 95 -6.18 -10.68 -9.65
N GLU A 96 -7.12 -11.17 -10.47
CA GLU A 96 -6.84 -11.59 -11.84
C GLU A 96 -6.12 -10.49 -12.65
N GLN A 97 -6.62 -9.26 -12.57
CA GLN A 97 -5.99 -8.10 -13.20
C GLN A 97 -4.52 -7.93 -12.77
N THR A 98 -4.23 -8.05 -11.47
CA THR A 98 -2.88 -7.95 -10.94
C THR A 98 -2.01 -9.12 -11.41
N ARG A 99 -2.55 -10.33 -11.50
CA ARG A 99 -1.84 -11.51 -12.03
C ARG A 99 -1.39 -11.27 -13.47
N THR A 100 -2.32 -10.87 -14.35
CA THR A 100 -2.00 -10.57 -15.75
C THR A 100 -0.94 -9.49 -15.88
N ALA A 101 -1.04 -8.42 -15.09
CA ALA A 101 -0.04 -7.34 -15.09
C ALA A 101 1.34 -7.81 -14.61
N LEU A 102 1.38 -8.66 -13.59
CA LEU A 102 2.62 -9.26 -13.07
C LEU A 102 3.25 -10.22 -14.07
N GLU A 103 2.48 -11.11 -14.68
CA GLU A 103 2.96 -12.05 -15.71
C GLU A 103 3.56 -11.30 -16.90
N THR A 104 2.85 -10.27 -17.39
CA THR A 104 3.34 -9.39 -18.46
C THR A 104 4.66 -8.73 -18.08
N TRP A 105 4.79 -8.24 -16.84
CA TRP A 105 6.01 -7.61 -16.37
C TRP A 105 7.16 -8.59 -16.20
N ILE A 106 6.93 -9.73 -15.54
CA ILE A 106 7.92 -10.78 -15.30
C ILE A 106 8.49 -11.30 -16.61
N HIS A 107 7.61 -11.57 -17.59
CA HIS A 107 8.03 -11.99 -18.93
C HIS A 107 8.81 -10.89 -19.66
N LYS A 108 8.32 -9.64 -19.68
CA LYS A 108 9.01 -8.53 -20.36
C LYS A 108 10.39 -8.23 -19.75
N ALA A 109 10.54 -8.38 -18.44
CA ALA A 109 11.79 -8.15 -17.73
C ALA A 109 12.68 -9.40 -17.61
N GLN A 110 12.22 -10.55 -18.10
CA GLN A 110 12.93 -11.84 -18.05
C GLN A 110 13.38 -12.20 -16.62
N LEU A 111 12.49 -11.96 -15.64
CA LEU A 111 12.81 -12.19 -14.23
C LEU A 111 12.71 -13.68 -13.87
N ARG A 112 13.69 -14.17 -13.13
CA ARG A 112 13.73 -15.52 -12.57
C ARG A 112 13.19 -15.52 -11.14
N SER A 113 12.92 -16.72 -10.63
CA SER A 113 12.36 -16.96 -9.28
C SER A 113 13.08 -16.19 -8.16
N GLU A 114 14.41 -16.10 -8.22
CA GLU A 114 15.25 -15.46 -7.19
C GLU A 114 15.41 -13.95 -7.36
N ASP A 115 15.04 -13.42 -8.51
CA ASP A 115 15.21 -12.00 -8.81
C ASP A 115 14.18 -11.17 -8.02
N CYS A 116 14.57 -9.95 -7.68
CA CYS A 116 13.64 -8.99 -7.09
C CYS A 116 12.52 -8.69 -8.08
N LEU A 117 11.27 -8.76 -7.63
CA LEU A 117 10.09 -8.56 -8.48
C LEU A 117 10.09 -7.16 -9.13
N PHE A 118 10.65 -6.18 -8.43
CA PHE A 118 10.88 -4.83 -8.95
C PHE A 118 12.34 -4.45 -8.78
N PRO A 119 13.22 -4.80 -9.74
CA PRO A 119 14.64 -4.51 -9.67
C PRO A 119 14.91 -3.00 -9.77
N SER A 120 16.03 -2.58 -9.18
CA SER A 120 16.53 -1.22 -9.38
C SER A 120 17.05 -1.03 -10.80
N ARG A 121 17.16 0.23 -11.24
CA ARG A 121 17.94 0.58 -12.43
C ARG A 121 19.42 0.82 -12.12
N LEU A 122 19.76 0.97 -10.84
CA LEU A 122 21.12 1.21 -10.39
C LEU A 122 21.79 -0.13 -10.12
N HIS A 123 22.95 -0.38 -10.73
CA HIS A 123 23.69 -1.65 -10.55
C HIS A 123 24.10 -1.91 -9.09
N ALA A 124 24.25 -0.87 -8.26
CA ALA A 124 24.60 -1.00 -6.85
C ALA A 124 23.44 -1.41 -5.93
N SER A 125 22.24 -1.67 -6.47
CA SER A 125 21.06 -2.02 -5.67
C SER A 125 20.20 -3.06 -6.38
N ASP A 126 19.89 -4.15 -5.70
CA ASP A 126 19.14 -5.26 -6.29
C ASP A 126 17.67 -4.91 -6.56
N HIS A 127 17.09 -3.98 -5.79
CA HIS A 127 15.65 -3.72 -5.78
C HIS A 127 15.29 -2.24 -5.77
N LEU A 128 14.07 -1.92 -6.19
CA LEU A 128 13.51 -0.57 -6.13
C LEU A 128 13.65 0.01 -4.72
N SER A 129 14.19 1.21 -4.59
CA SER A 129 14.28 1.87 -3.28
C SER A 129 12.91 2.38 -2.82
N THR A 130 12.69 2.43 -1.51
CA THR A 130 11.44 2.99 -0.94
C THR A 130 11.26 4.47 -1.30
N ARG A 131 12.36 5.22 -1.41
CA ARG A 131 12.37 6.62 -1.87
C ARG A 131 11.91 6.70 -3.32
N GLN A 132 12.48 5.88 -4.21
CA GLN A 132 12.09 5.89 -5.62
C GLN A 132 10.63 5.46 -5.79
N TYR A 133 10.18 4.44 -5.05
CA TYR A 133 8.77 4.07 -5.02
C TYR A 133 7.87 5.24 -4.58
N ALA A 134 8.26 6.02 -3.57
CA ALA A 134 7.51 7.20 -3.17
C ALA A 134 7.43 8.27 -4.28
N HIS A 135 8.51 8.46 -5.05
CA HIS A 135 8.49 9.35 -6.22
C HIS A 135 7.56 8.84 -7.32
N ILE A 136 7.58 7.53 -7.60
CA ILE A 136 6.70 6.89 -8.57
C ILE A 136 5.22 7.09 -8.18
N VAL A 137 4.87 6.86 -6.91
CA VAL A 137 3.49 7.07 -6.43
C VAL A 137 3.06 8.53 -6.59
N LYS A 138 3.94 9.49 -6.26
CA LYS A 138 3.64 10.92 -6.46
C LYS A 138 3.40 11.24 -7.94
N ALA A 139 4.17 10.64 -8.85
CA ALA A 139 3.98 10.84 -10.28
C ALA A 139 2.61 10.29 -10.74
N TRP A 140 2.22 9.08 -10.34
CA TRP A 140 0.90 8.53 -10.69
C TRP A 140 -0.26 9.43 -10.27
N VAL A 141 -0.20 9.94 -9.05
CA VAL A 141 -1.19 10.86 -8.48
C VAL A 141 -1.20 12.19 -9.22
N HIS A 142 -0.03 12.74 -9.53
CA HIS A 142 0.08 14.00 -10.26
C HIS A 142 -0.56 13.93 -11.66
N VAL A 143 -0.35 12.82 -12.41
CA VAL A 143 -0.87 12.68 -13.78
C VAL A 143 -2.40 12.60 -13.83
N ILE A 144 -3.07 12.26 -12.72
CA ILE A 144 -4.53 12.31 -12.61
C ILE A 144 -5.06 13.63 -12.01
N GLY A 145 -4.20 14.64 -11.82
CA GLY A 145 -4.58 15.96 -11.34
C GLY A 145 -4.80 16.06 -9.83
N LEU A 146 -4.32 15.10 -9.05
CA LEU A 146 -4.40 15.15 -7.59
C LEU A 146 -3.14 15.77 -6.98
N ASP A 147 -3.29 16.44 -5.82
CA ASP A 147 -2.18 17.05 -5.10
C ASP A 147 -1.23 15.99 -4.49
N PRO A 148 0.02 15.85 -4.98
CA PRO A 148 0.97 14.86 -4.46
C PRO A 148 1.35 15.03 -2.98
N ALA A 149 1.10 16.20 -2.37
CA ALA A 149 1.30 16.40 -0.94
C ALA A 149 0.35 15.56 -0.09
N MET A 150 -0.85 15.27 -0.60
CA MET A 150 -1.89 14.49 0.10
C MET A 150 -1.72 12.97 -0.04
N TYR A 151 -0.90 12.51 -0.98
CA TYR A 151 -0.73 11.09 -1.30
C TYR A 151 0.72 10.60 -1.14
N GLY A 152 0.90 9.29 -1.05
CA GLY A 152 2.22 8.67 -0.89
C GLY A 152 2.13 7.16 -0.76
N THR A 153 3.22 6.49 -0.39
CA THR A 153 3.26 5.01 -0.33
C THR A 153 2.20 4.42 0.61
N HIS A 154 1.85 5.13 1.68
CA HIS A 154 0.75 4.74 2.58
C HIS A 154 -0.64 4.85 1.94
N THR A 155 -0.84 5.69 0.91
CA THR A 155 -2.08 5.72 0.13
C THR A 155 -2.37 4.35 -0.46
N MET A 156 -1.38 3.71 -1.10
CA MET A 156 -1.56 2.40 -1.75
C MET A 156 -2.04 1.36 -0.73
N ARG A 157 -1.39 1.31 0.44
CA ARG A 157 -1.75 0.42 1.54
C ARG A 157 -3.14 0.71 2.14
N ARG A 158 -3.54 1.99 2.26
CA ARG A 158 -4.85 2.37 2.81
C ARG A 158 -5.98 2.06 1.85
N THR A 159 -5.76 2.21 0.56
CA THR A 159 -6.81 2.25 -0.47
C THR A 159 -7.77 1.05 -0.37
N LYS A 160 -7.28 -0.18 -0.50
CA LYS A 160 -8.14 -1.37 -0.48
C LYS A 160 -8.79 -1.59 0.89
N ALA A 161 -8.06 -1.33 1.98
CA ALA A 161 -8.59 -1.43 3.34
C ALA A 161 -9.74 -0.45 3.60
N SER A 162 -9.61 0.80 3.15
CA SER A 162 -10.66 1.82 3.25
C SER A 162 -11.88 1.48 2.40
N LEU A 163 -11.70 0.89 1.21
CA LEU A 163 -12.81 0.44 0.36
C LEU A 163 -13.57 -0.75 1.01
N ILE A 164 -12.86 -1.72 1.57
CA ILE A 164 -13.46 -2.86 2.28
C ILE A 164 -14.25 -2.37 3.49
N TYR A 165 -13.69 -1.45 4.29
CA TYR A 165 -14.39 -0.90 5.44
C TYR A 165 -15.66 -0.16 5.02
N ARG A 166 -15.59 0.71 4.01
CA ARG A 166 -16.77 1.44 3.53
C ARG A 166 -17.90 0.52 3.07
N ARG A 167 -17.57 -0.64 2.48
CA ARG A 167 -18.56 -1.62 2.01
C ARG A 167 -19.13 -2.50 3.11
N THR A 168 -18.32 -2.90 4.08
CA THR A 168 -18.68 -3.96 5.04
C THR A 168 -18.89 -3.46 6.46
N LYS A 169 -18.39 -2.26 6.77
CA LYS A 169 -18.24 -1.69 8.11
C LYS A 169 -17.58 -2.65 9.13
N ASN A 170 -16.89 -3.70 8.65
CA ASN A 170 -16.26 -4.73 9.48
C ASN A 170 -14.81 -4.35 9.82
N LEU A 171 -14.64 -3.67 10.95
CA LEU A 171 -13.34 -3.20 11.41
C LEU A 171 -12.36 -4.34 11.73
N ARG A 172 -12.87 -5.46 12.26
CA ARG A 172 -12.05 -6.61 12.64
C ARG A 172 -11.43 -7.30 11.43
N ALA A 173 -12.19 -7.46 10.35
CA ALA A 173 -11.68 -8.00 9.09
C ALA A 173 -10.54 -7.13 8.53
N VAL A 174 -10.72 -5.80 8.53
CA VAL A 174 -9.70 -4.86 8.04
C VAL A 174 -8.44 -4.87 8.92
N GLN A 175 -8.59 -4.99 10.24
CA GLN A 175 -7.46 -5.12 11.15
C GLN A 175 -6.57 -6.33 10.81
N LEU A 176 -7.20 -7.49 10.57
CA LEU A 176 -6.51 -8.74 10.20
C LEU A 176 -5.78 -8.59 8.87
N LEU A 177 -6.44 -8.03 7.85
CA LEU A 177 -5.88 -7.80 6.52
C LEU A 177 -4.68 -6.84 6.54
N LEU A 178 -4.68 -5.86 7.44
CA LEU A 178 -3.54 -4.95 7.62
C LEU A 178 -2.44 -5.54 8.53
N GLY A 179 -2.73 -6.58 9.30
CA GLY A 179 -1.82 -7.14 10.30
C GLY A 179 -1.58 -6.20 11.48
N HIS A 180 -2.60 -5.44 11.89
CA HIS A 180 -2.51 -4.55 13.05
C HIS A 180 -2.80 -5.32 14.35
N THR A 181 -1.95 -5.16 15.35
CA THR A 181 -2.12 -5.82 16.66
C THR A 181 -3.25 -5.21 17.48
N LYS A 182 -3.49 -3.90 17.32
CA LYS A 182 -4.45 -3.10 18.08
C LYS A 182 -5.57 -2.57 17.19
N LEU A 183 -6.82 -2.58 17.67
CA LEU A 183 -7.97 -2.06 16.93
C LEU A 183 -7.88 -0.54 16.76
N GLU A 184 -7.39 0.17 17.77
CA GLU A 184 -7.19 1.62 17.76
C GLU A 184 -6.25 2.04 16.63
N SER A 185 -5.25 1.19 16.32
CA SER A 185 -4.36 1.43 15.18
C SER A 185 -5.11 1.37 13.85
N THR A 186 -6.15 0.54 13.74
CA THR A 186 -6.98 0.41 12.54
C THR A 186 -7.98 1.56 12.43
N VAL A 187 -8.63 1.95 13.53
CA VAL A 187 -9.47 3.17 13.60
C VAL A 187 -8.68 4.39 13.14
N ARG A 188 -7.52 4.61 13.76
CA ARG A 188 -6.60 5.69 13.37
C ARG A 188 -5.97 5.50 12.00
N TYR A 189 -6.03 4.33 11.38
CA TYR A 189 -5.50 4.12 10.03
C TYR A 189 -6.56 4.37 8.96
N LEU A 190 -7.81 4.06 9.26
CA LEU A 190 -8.94 4.32 8.38
C LEU A 190 -9.38 5.79 8.46
N GLY A 191 -9.11 6.46 9.58
CA GLY A 191 -9.62 7.81 9.82
C GLY A 191 -11.12 7.76 10.10
N ILE A 192 -11.56 6.77 10.87
CA ILE A 192 -12.95 6.64 11.28
C ILE A 192 -13.25 7.72 12.31
N GLU A 193 -14.22 8.57 12.02
CA GLU A 193 -14.64 9.69 12.88
C GLU A 193 -16.03 9.43 13.49
N VAL A 194 -16.46 10.31 14.40
CA VAL A 194 -17.78 10.19 15.05
C VAL A 194 -18.91 10.30 14.01
N ASP A 195 -18.72 11.11 12.97
CA ASP A 195 -19.69 11.26 11.88
C ASP A 195 -19.93 9.95 11.12
N ASP A 196 -18.91 9.09 10.97
CA ASP A 196 -19.09 7.75 10.37
C ASP A 196 -20.01 6.87 11.23
N ALA A 197 -20.01 7.06 12.55
CA ALA A 197 -20.87 6.32 13.47
C ALA A 197 -22.31 6.86 13.47
N LEU A 198 -22.48 8.18 13.32
CA LEU A 198 -23.80 8.82 13.20
C LEU A 198 -24.49 8.42 11.90
N GLU A 199 -23.77 8.42 10.77
CA GLU A 199 -24.30 7.93 9.47
C GLU A 199 -24.82 6.49 9.58
N MET A 200 -24.10 5.63 10.31
CA MET A 200 -24.53 4.24 10.53
C MET A 200 -25.81 4.13 11.37
N ALA A 201 -25.96 4.99 12.39
CA ALA A 201 -27.15 5.03 13.23
C ALA A 201 -28.37 5.51 12.44
N GLU A 202 -28.21 6.56 11.62
CA GLU A 202 -29.28 7.11 10.77
C GLU A 202 -29.77 6.11 9.73
N GLN A 203 -28.88 5.28 9.18
CA GLN A 203 -29.24 4.23 8.20
C GLN A 203 -29.90 2.99 8.83
N THR A 204 -29.95 2.90 10.16
CA THR A 204 -30.55 1.78 10.88
C THR A 204 -31.87 2.22 11.50
N GLU A 205 -32.97 2.08 10.75
CA GLU A 205 -34.31 2.22 11.31
C GLU A 205 -34.59 1.01 12.22
N VAL A 206 -35.08 1.27 13.44
CA VAL A 206 -35.52 0.27 14.42
C VAL A 206 -37.04 0.26 14.49
#